data_AF-A0A9D1YDU9-F1
#
_entry.id   AF-A0A9D1YDU9-F1
#
_cell.length_a   1.000
_cell.length_b   1.000
_cell.length_c   1.000
_cell.angle_alpha   90.00
_cell.angle_beta   90.00
_cell.angle_gamma   90.00
#
_symmetry.space_group_name_H-M   'P 1'
#
loop_
_entity.id
_entity.type
_entity.pdbx_description
1 polymer ?
#
loop_
_entity_poly.entity_id
_entity_poly.type
_entity_poly.pdbx_seq_one_letter_code
_entity_poly.pdbx_strand_id
1 'polypeptide(L)'
;MKNNINHKKVLLVCLIVSLALVSVLAAGLFLSSHKENHQHDFPQWEVAGEAPQTQEGLTLSLECVERLLPASGESTDSVFLLLEKEGDTTCGPNYWVDYLCEDTWYTVYDGNVQAEYAQVLGGGAGSFTLEYTVPSGLFQTAGSYRLCIDGLGTVPIDISAPVT
;
A
#
# COMPACT_ATOMS: atom_id res chain seq x y z
N MET A 1 32.90 60.20 7.48
CA MET A 1 33.19 59.17 6.45
C MET A 1 31.88 58.76 5.80
N LYS A 2 31.68 59.06 4.51
CA LYS A 2 30.45 58.74 3.79
C LYS A 2 30.62 57.32 3.23
N ASN A 3 29.88 56.35 3.78
CA ASN A 3 29.99 54.95 3.39
C ASN A 3 29.42 54.83 1.96
N ASN A 4 30.30 54.75 0.97
CA ASN A 4 29.94 54.71 -0.44
C ASN A 4 29.52 53.28 -0.78
N ILE A 5 28.31 52.91 -0.35
CA ILE A 5 27.71 51.63 -0.68
C ILE A 5 27.60 51.60 -2.21
N ASN A 6 28.39 50.73 -2.82
CA ASN A 6 28.49 50.63 -4.26
C ASN A 6 27.18 50.04 -4.79
N HIS A 7 26.22 50.90 -5.12
CA HIS A 7 24.84 50.54 -5.50
C HIS A 7 24.79 49.42 -6.56
N LYS A 8 25.79 49.33 -7.44
CA LYS A 8 25.93 48.26 -8.43
C LYS A 8 26.13 46.87 -7.81
N LYS A 9 26.91 46.77 -6.72
CA LYS A 9 27.13 45.52 -5.98
C LYS A 9 25.87 45.10 -5.22
N VAL A 10 25.14 46.06 -4.64
CA VAL A 10 23.87 45.78 -3.96
C VAL A 10 22.82 45.27 -4.94
N LEU A 11 22.70 45.90 -6.11
CA LEU A 11 21.77 45.49 -7.17
C LEU A 11 22.07 44.07 -7.68
N LEU A 12 23.36 43.74 -7.89
CA LEU A 12 23.78 42.41 -8.32
C LEU A 12 23.43 41.34 -7.28
N VAL A 13 23.67 41.61 -5.99
CA VAL A 13 23.35 40.68 -4.90
C VAL A 13 21.85 40.46 -4.80
N CYS A 14 21.04 41.52 -4.87
CA CYS A 14 19.57 41.40 -4.89
C CYS A 14 19.09 40.53 -6.06
N LEU A 15 19.67 40.71 -7.25
CA LEU A 15 19.28 39.96 -8.44
C LEU A 15 19.60 38.47 -8.32
N ILE A 16 20.78 38.13 -7.78
CA ILE A 16 21.18 36.73 -7.50
C ILE A 16 20.25 36.09 -6.48
N VAL A 17 19.93 36.80 -5.38
CA VAL A 17 19.04 36.29 -4.33
C VAL A 17 17.63 36.04 -4.89
N SER A 18 17.10 36.97 -5.70
CA SER A 18 15.80 36.76 -6.35
C SER A 18 15.80 35.57 -7.31
N LEU A 19 16.88 35.37 -8.08
CA LEU A 19 17.00 34.25 -9.00
C LEU A 19 17.07 32.91 -8.25
N ALA A 20 17.84 32.86 -7.16
CA ALA A 20 17.94 31.70 -6.30
C ALA A 20 16.58 31.37 -5.65
N LEU A 21 15.85 32.38 -5.15
CA LEU A 21 14.54 32.18 -4.56
C LEU A 21 13.52 31.63 -5.57
N VAL A 22 13.51 32.16 -6.80
CA VAL A 22 12.66 31.66 -7.88
C VAL A 22 13.02 30.22 -8.25
N SER A 23 14.30 29.87 -8.28
CA SER A 23 14.74 28.49 -8.56
C SER A 23 14.30 27.48 -7.49
N VAL A 24 14.35 27.87 -6.21
CA VAL A 24 13.90 27.02 -5.10
C VAL A 24 12.38 26.85 -5.14
N LEU A 25 11.63 27.93 -5.40
CA LEU A 25 10.17 27.87 -5.54
C LEU A 25 9.75 27.01 -6.74
N ALA A 26 10.44 27.14 -7.88
CA ALA A 26 10.18 26.31 -9.05
C ALA A 26 10.48 24.84 -8.75
N ALA A 27 11.62 24.52 -8.13
CA ALA A 27 11.96 23.15 -7.75
C ALA A 27 10.94 22.53 -6.79
N GLY A 28 10.47 23.30 -5.80
CA GLY A 28 9.40 22.86 -4.88
C GLY A 28 8.09 22.55 -5.61
N LEU A 29 7.68 23.42 -6.54
CA LEU A 29 6.46 23.22 -7.34
C LEU A 29 6.58 22.03 -8.32
N PHE A 30 7.76 21.83 -8.91
CA PHE A 30 8.02 20.67 -9.79
C PHE A 30 7.98 19.35 -9.02
N LEU A 31 8.51 19.31 -7.80
CA LEU A 31 8.43 18.12 -6.95
C LEU A 31 6.99 17.83 -6.49
N SER A 32 6.19 18.86 -6.23
CA SER A 32 4.76 18.68 -5.89
C SER A 32 3.87 18.33 -7.08
N SER A 33 4.32 18.57 -8.32
CA SER A 33 3.51 18.34 -9.53
C SER A 33 3.62 16.93 -10.08
N HIS A 34 4.59 16.12 -9.66
CA HIS A 34 4.72 14.73 -10.09
C HIS A 34 4.02 13.80 -9.10
N LYS A 35 2.74 14.09 -8.86
CA LYS A 35 1.85 13.21 -8.10
C LYS A 35 1.52 12.01 -8.98
N GLU A 36 2.08 10.85 -8.65
CA GLU A 36 1.73 9.59 -9.31
C GLU A 36 0.25 9.30 -9.07
N ASN A 37 -0.56 9.41 -10.12
CA ASN A 37 -1.99 9.17 -10.04
C ASN A 37 -2.31 7.72 -10.37
N HIS A 38 -2.12 6.84 -9.38
CA HIS A 38 -2.42 5.41 -9.49
C HIS A 38 -3.91 5.07 -9.32
N GLN A 39 -4.77 6.06 -9.10
CA GLN A 39 -6.19 5.84 -8.84
C GLN A 39 -6.90 5.04 -9.95
N HIS A 40 -6.44 5.19 -11.20
CA HIS A 40 -7.04 4.49 -12.35
C HIS A 40 -6.55 3.05 -12.52
N ASP A 41 -5.51 2.64 -11.78
CA ASP A 41 -4.93 1.29 -11.85
C ASP A 41 -5.70 0.30 -10.98
N PHE A 42 -6.56 0.80 -10.08
CA PHE A 42 -7.23 0.01 -9.06
C PHE A 42 -8.76 0.04 -9.21
N PRO A 43 -9.47 -1.04 -8.81
CA PRO A 43 -10.93 -1.08 -8.86
C PRO A 43 -11.59 -0.16 -7.83
N GLN A 44 -10.88 0.14 -6.74
CA GLN A 44 -11.31 1.05 -5.68
C GLN A 44 -10.18 2.02 -5.33
N TRP A 45 -10.54 3.17 -4.78
CA TRP A 45 -9.58 4.15 -4.26
C TRP A 45 -10.22 4.97 -3.14
N GLU A 46 -10.09 4.48 -1.91
CA GLU A 46 -10.64 5.14 -0.73
C GLU A 46 -9.55 5.28 0.33
N VAL A 47 -9.53 6.37 1.09
CA VAL A 47 -8.55 6.52 2.18
C VAL A 47 -8.75 5.38 3.18
N ALA A 48 -7.71 4.60 3.42
CA ALA A 48 -7.79 3.42 4.25
C ALA A 48 -8.09 3.78 5.71
N GLY A 49 -8.86 2.91 6.36
CA GLY A 49 -9.05 2.96 7.81
C GLY A 49 -7.81 2.50 8.59
N GLU A 50 -8.00 2.32 9.90
CA GLU A 50 -6.99 1.70 10.75
C GLU A 50 -6.81 0.23 10.37
N ALA A 51 -5.56 -0.20 10.20
CA ALA A 51 -5.24 -1.59 9.91
C ALA A 51 -5.47 -2.48 11.14
N PRO A 52 -5.99 -3.71 10.97
CA PRO A 52 -6.14 -4.64 12.07
C PRO A 52 -4.77 -5.00 12.64
N GLN A 53 -4.66 -5.02 13.95
CA GLN A 53 -3.45 -5.53 14.60
C GLN A 53 -3.45 -7.05 14.52
N THR A 54 -2.27 -7.62 14.23
CA THR A 54 -2.08 -9.07 14.29
C THR A 54 -2.33 -9.56 15.71
N GLN A 55 -3.19 -10.57 15.84
CA GLN A 55 -3.51 -11.13 17.15
C GLN A 55 -2.27 -11.73 17.82
N GLU A 56 -2.22 -11.65 19.16
CA GLU A 56 -1.15 -12.27 19.94
C GLU A 56 -1.13 -13.80 19.72
N GLY A 57 0.07 -14.37 19.61
CA GLY A 57 0.26 -15.80 19.35
C GLY A 57 -0.02 -16.21 17.90
N LEU A 58 -0.21 -15.25 16.98
CA LEU A 58 -0.28 -15.48 15.55
C LEU A 58 0.89 -14.82 14.81
N THR A 59 1.40 -15.52 13.80
CA THR A 59 2.30 -14.95 12.79
C THR A 59 1.67 -15.18 11.43
N LEU A 60 1.62 -14.13 10.62
CA LEU A 60 1.18 -14.20 9.23
C LEU A 60 2.34 -13.80 8.32
N SER A 61 2.56 -14.56 7.26
CA SER A 61 3.54 -14.24 6.23
C SER A 61 3.01 -14.55 4.84
N LEU A 62 3.45 -13.75 3.86
CA LEU A 62 3.15 -14.01 2.46
C LEU A 62 3.97 -15.22 1.98
N GLU A 63 3.31 -16.22 1.40
CA GLU A 63 3.99 -17.31 0.68
C GLU A 63 4.19 -16.92 -0.79
N CYS A 64 3.10 -16.67 -1.51
CA CYS A 64 3.14 -16.28 -2.92
C CYS A 64 1.84 -15.61 -3.39
N VAL A 65 1.92 -15.01 -4.58
CA VAL A 65 0.76 -14.56 -5.35
C VAL A 65 0.77 -15.33 -6.67
N GLU A 66 -0.31 -16.04 -6.98
CA GLU A 66 -0.46 -16.83 -8.19
C GLU A 66 -1.61 -16.30 -9.05
N ARG A 67 -1.37 -16.16 -10.37
CA ARG A 67 -2.43 -15.80 -11.31
C ARG A 67 -3.24 -17.03 -11.69
N LEU A 68 -4.53 -17.04 -11.38
CA LEU A 68 -5.45 -18.06 -11.89
C LEU A 68 -5.99 -17.63 -13.25
N LEU A 69 -5.57 -18.35 -14.30
CA LEU A 69 -6.18 -18.23 -15.62
C LEU A 69 -7.49 -19.03 -15.64
N PRO A 70 -8.67 -18.39 -15.76
CA PRO A 70 -9.93 -19.13 -15.74
C PRO A 70 -10.13 -19.92 -17.03
N ALA A 71 -10.80 -21.08 -16.92
CA ALA A 71 -11.27 -21.85 -18.09
C ALA A 71 -12.43 -21.13 -18.83
N SER A 72 -13.20 -20.32 -18.11
CA SER A 72 -14.17 -19.33 -18.63
C SER A 72 -14.67 -18.48 -17.47
N GLY A 73 -14.52 -17.14 -17.52
CA GLY A 73 -14.99 -16.23 -16.47
C GLY A 73 -14.06 -15.02 -16.28
N GLU A 74 -14.34 -14.23 -15.22
CA GLU A 74 -13.42 -13.19 -14.74
C GLU A 74 -12.16 -13.85 -14.15
N SER A 75 -10.99 -13.30 -14.48
CA SER A 75 -9.71 -13.79 -13.96
C SER A 75 -9.46 -13.20 -12.58
N THR A 76 -8.98 -14.03 -11.67
CA THR A 76 -8.59 -13.64 -10.31
C THR A 76 -7.15 -14.06 -10.04
N ASP A 77 -6.49 -13.37 -9.12
CA ASP A 77 -5.19 -13.79 -8.58
C ASP A 77 -5.42 -14.32 -7.16
N SER A 78 -4.75 -15.42 -6.80
CA SER A 78 -4.75 -15.98 -5.45
C SER A 78 -3.54 -15.48 -4.66
N VAL A 79 -3.78 -15.05 -3.42
CA VAL A 79 -2.76 -14.67 -2.45
C VAL A 79 -2.71 -15.75 -1.39
N PHE A 80 -1.58 -16.47 -1.34
CA PHE A 80 -1.34 -17.52 -0.36
C PHE A 80 -0.54 -16.99 0.81
N LEU A 81 -1.04 -17.24 2.02
CA LEU A 81 -0.40 -16.86 3.27
C LEU A 81 -0.11 -18.08 4.12
N LEU A 82 0.99 -18.02 4.86
CA LEU A 82 1.26 -18.95 5.94
C LEU A 82 0.81 -18.31 7.26
N LEU A 83 -0.12 -18.98 7.94
CA LEU A 83 -0.52 -18.68 9.30
C LEU A 83 0.15 -19.66 10.26
N GLU A 84 0.94 -19.14 11.19
CA GLU A 84 1.42 -19.88 12.36
C GLU A 84 0.61 -19.43 13.59
N LYS A 85 0.09 -20.37 14.37
CA LYS A 85 -0.71 -20.09 15.56
C LYS A 85 -0.20 -20.88 16.77
N GLU A 86 -0.27 -20.28 17.95
CA GLU A 86 0.07 -20.92 19.23
C GLU A 86 -1.15 -21.60 19.91
N GLY A 87 -2.37 -21.20 19.51
CA GLY A 87 -3.63 -21.68 20.08
C GLY A 87 -4.75 -21.70 19.05
N ASP A 88 -5.97 -21.94 19.50
CA ASP A 88 -7.14 -21.86 18.64
C ASP A 88 -7.40 -20.41 18.24
N THR A 89 -7.76 -20.18 16.97
CA THR A 89 -8.09 -18.85 16.45
C THR A 89 -9.28 -18.92 15.49
N THR A 90 -9.80 -17.77 15.10
CA THR A 90 -10.87 -17.62 14.11
C THR A 90 -10.35 -16.86 12.91
N CYS A 91 -10.51 -17.44 11.73
CA CYS A 91 -10.25 -16.77 10.47
C CYS A 91 -11.57 -16.22 9.91
N GLY A 92 -11.69 -14.90 9.83
CA GLY A 92 -12.80 -14.24 9.15
C GLY A 92 -12.65 -14.32 7.63
N PRO A 93 -13.77 -14.33 6.88
CA PRO A 93 -13.75 -14.31 5.41
C PRO A 93 -13.54 -12.88 4.88
N ASN A 94 -13.62 -11.86 5.74
CA ASN A 94 -13.49 -10.46 5.38
C ASN A 94 -12.01 -10.06 5.33
N TYR A 95 -11.61 -9.49 4.20
CA TYR A 95 -10.29 -8.95 4.00
C TYR A 95 -10.33 -7.81 2.99
N TRP A 96 -9.30 -6.97 3.01
CA TRP A 96 -9.13 -5.89 2.05
C TRP A 96 -7.65 -5.69 1.77
N VAL A 97 -7.35 -5.02 0.65
CA VAL A 97 -6.00 -4.68 0.25
C VAL A 97 -5.86 -3.17 0.26
N ASP A 98 -4.86 -2.68 0.98
CA ASP A 98 -4.46 -1.28 0.90
C ASP A 98 -3.16 -1.13 0.09
N TYR A 99 -3.03 0.00 -0.59
CA TYR A 99 -1.84 0.44 -1.33
C TYR A 99 -1.31 1.74 -0.75
N LEU A 100 0.01 1.84 -0.59
CA LEU A 100 0.66 3.05 -0.09
C LEU A 100 0.98 4.00 -1.24
N CYS A 101 0.40 5.19 -1.22
CA CYS A 101 0.67 6.27 -2.18
C CYS A 101 0.93 7.58 -1.43
N GLU A 102 2.11 8.18 -1.65
CA GLU A 102 2.51 9.46 -1.03
C GLU A 102 2.26 9.49 0.49
N ASP A 103 2.77 8.48 1.21
CA ASP A 103 2.64 8.31 2.66
C ASP A 103 1.19 8.07 3.17
N THR A 104 0.23 7.91 2.27
CA THR A 104 -1.18 7.64 2.60
C THR A 104 -1.58 6.25 2.11
N TRP A 105 -2.21 5.47 2.99
CA TRP A 105 -2.79 4.19 2.62
C TRP A 105 -4.18 4.40 1.99
N TYR A 106 -4.42 3.73 0.87
CA TYR A 106 -5.71 3.69 0.20
C TYR A 106 -6.19 2.26 0.08
N THR A 107 -7.43 1.98 0.47
CA THR A 107 -8.08 0.70 0.20
C THR A 107 -8.39 0.63 -1.29
N VAL A 108 -7.72 -0.32 -1.96
CA VAL A 108 -7.78 -0.53 -3.40
C VAL A 108 -8.62 -1.74 -3.81
N TYR A 109 -8.94 -2.59 -2.84
CA TYR A 109 -9.87 -3.70 -3.00
C TYR A 109 -10.48 -4.09 -1.65
N ASP A 110 -11.78 -4.32 -1.60
CA ASP A 110 -12.50 -4.83 -0.43
C ASP A 110 -13.18 -6.17 -0.78
N GLY A 111 -12.63 -7.25 -0.22
CA GLY A 111 -13.12 -8.61 -0.33
C GLY A 111 -14.09 -8.92 0.81
N ASN A 112 -15.20 -8.19 0.88
CA ASN A 112 -16.23 -8.42 1.89
C ASN A 112 -17.08 -9.63 1.52
N VAL A 113 -16.79 -10.76 2.15
CA VAL A 113 -17.55 -12.01 2.02
C VAL A 113 -18.33 -12.19 3.31
N GLN A 114 -19.65 -12.42 3.22
CA GLN A 114 -20.57 -12.38 4.37
C GLN A 114 -20.00 -13.04 5.64
N ALA A 115 -20.11 -12.37 6.78
CA ALA A 115 -19.49 -12.77 8.05
C ALA A 115 -19.86 -14.19 8.56
N GLU A 116 -20.91 -14.80 8.01
CA GLU A 116 -21.33 -16.17 8.31
C GLU A 116 -20.32 -17.26 7.88
N TYR A 117 -19.29 -16.90 7.12
CA TYR A 117 -18.23 -17.83 6.70
C TYR A 117 -16.96 -17.83 7.58
N ALA A 118 -17.03 -17.25 8.79
CA ALA A 118 -15.91 -17.32 9.74
C ALA A 118 -15.62 -18.77 10.16
N GLN A 119 -14.35 -19.17 10.10
CA GLN A 119 -13.91 -20.53 10.42
C GLN A 119 -13.10 -20.55 11.71
N VAL A 120 -13.36 -21.55 12.56
CA VAL A 120 -12.53 -21.83 13.74
C VAL A 120 -11.37 -22.73 13.32
N LEU A 121 -10.15 -22.22 13.44
CA LEU A 121 -8.92 -22.97 13.24
C LEU A 121 -8.50 -23.59 14.58
N GLY A 122 -9.10 -24.74 14.89
CA GLY A 122 -8.86 -25.49 16.13
C GLY A 122 -7.58 -26.33 16.13
N GLY A 123 -7.36 -27.08 17.21
CA GLY A 123 -6.28 -28.08 17.31
C GLY A 123 -5.00 -27.61 18.00
N GLY A 124 -5.01 -26.46 18.67
CA GLY A 124 -3.83 -25.92 19.34
C GLY A 124 -2.78 -25.39 18.38
N ALA A 125 -1.50 -25.37 18.78
CA ALA A 125 -0.45 -24.78 17.97
C ALA A 125 -0.23 -25.50 16.63
N GLY A 126 0.00 -24.75 15.55
CA GLY A 126 0.20 -25.32 14.22
C GLY A 126 0.39 -24.28 13.12
N SER A 127 0.49 -24.77 11.89
CA SER A 127 0.67 -23.95 10.69
C SER A 127 -0.36 -24.30 9.62
N PHE A 128 -0.91 -23.29 8.96
CA PHE A 128 -2.00 -23.39 7.99
C PHE A 128 -1.73 -22.48 6.79
N THR A 129 -1.98 -22.98 5.58
CA THR A 129 -2.02 -22.13 4.39
C THR A 129 -3.41 -21.54 4.24
N LEU A 130 -3.49 -20.23 4.08
CA LEU A 130 -4.71 -19.49 3.77
C LEU A 130 -4.66 -19.00 2.33
N GLU A 131 -5.80 -18.98 1.65
CA GLU A 131 -5.94 -18.48 0.29
C GLU A 131 -6.97 -17.35 0.25
N TYR A 132 -6.60 -16.22 -0.35
CA TYR A 132 -7.46 -15.07 -0.60
C TYR A 132 -7.47 -14.74 -2.09
N THR A 133 -8.61 -14.29 -2.62
CA THR A 133 -8.78 -14.14 -4.08
C THR A 133 -9.05 -12.68 -4.46
N VAL A 134 -8.12 -12.05 -5.15
CA VAL A 134 -8.24 -10.65 -5.59
C VAL A 134 -8.55 -10.55 -7.09
N PRO A 135 -9.05 -9.39 -7.57
CA PRO A 135 -9.19 -9.14 -9.00
C PRO A 135 -7.84 -9.33 -9.71
N SER A 136 -7.84 -9.99 -10.88
CA SER A 136 -6.57 -10.21 -11.57
C SER A 136 -5.90 -8.89 -11.93
N GLY A 137 -4.60 -8.84 -11.70
CA GLY A 137 -3.79 -7.67 -11.98
C GLY A 137 -3.77 -6.62 -10.88
N LEU A 138 -4.39 -6.87 -9.72
CA LEU A 138 -4.34 -5.94 -8.58
C LEU A 138 -2.89 -5.58 -8.19
N PHE A 139 -1.96 -6.52 -8.36
CA PHE A 139 -0.53 -6.35 -8.07
C PHE A 139 0.32 -6.08 -9.33
N GLN A 140 -0.27 -5.56 -10.41
CA GLN A 140 0.50 -5.11 -11.58
C GLN A 140 1.20 -3.78 -11.32
N THR A 141 0.65 -2.92 -10.48
CA THR A 141 1.33 -1.69 -10.07
C THR A 141 2.42 -2.03 -9.06
N ALA A 142 3.61 -1.48 -9.24
CA ALA A 142 4.68 -1.64 -8.26
C ALA A 142 4.39 -0.79 -7.02
N GLY A 143 4.87 -1.25 -5.86
CA GLY A 143 4.76 -0.49 -4.61
C GLY A 143 4.50 -1.38 -3.40
N SER A 144 4.18 -0.72 -2.29
CA SER A 144 3.89 -1.38 -1.03
C SER A 144 2.38 -1.52 -0.85
N TYR A 145 1.99 -2.77 -0.65
CA TYR A 145 0.64 -3.17 -0.35
C TYR A 145 0.57 -3.75 1.06
N ARG A 146 -0.63 -3.84 1.60
CA ARG A 146 -0.91 -4.66 2.78
C ARG A 146 -2.24 -5.37 2.61
N LEU A 147 -2.24 -6.67 2.86
CA LEU A 147 -3.46 -7.47 2.96
C LEU A 147 -3.91 -7.45 4.41
N CYS A 148 -5.10 -6.91 4.65
CA CYS A 148 -5.69 -6.78 5.96
C CYS A 148 -6.83 -7.78 6.10
N ILE A 149 -6.79 -8.61 7.13
CA ILE A 149 -7.74 -9.69 7.36
C ILE A 149 -8.42 -9.45 8.69
N ASP A 150 -9.74 -9.32 8.65
CA ASP A 150 -10.54 -9.12 9.85
C ASP A 150 -10.37 -10.30 10.82
N GLY A 151 -10.08 -9.98 12.07
CA GLY A 151 -9.84 -10.96 13.12
C GLY A 151 -8.52 -11.73 13.02
N LEU A 152 -7.62 -11.45 12.07
CA LEU A 152 -6.27 -12.06 12.06
C LEU A 152 -5.15 -11.05 12.14
N GLY A 153 -5.16 -10.02 11.29
CA GLY A 153 -4.09 -9.03 11.23
C GLY A 153 -3.77 -8.54 9.84
N THR A 154 -2.56 -8.00 9.68
CA THR A 154 -2.09 -7.38 8.45
C THR A 154 -0.79 -8.03 7.97
N VAL A 155 -0.72 -8.30 6.68
CA VAL A 155 0.47 -8.83 6.00
C VAL A 155 0.99 -7.82 4.99
N PRO A 156 2.24 -7.34 5.10
CA PRO A 156 2.85 -6.49 4.09
C PRO A 156 3.14 -7.30 2.82
N ILE A 157 2.92 -6.69 1.67
CA ILE A 157 3.19 -7.26 0.34
C ILE A 157 3.95 -6.19 -0.44
N ASP A 158 5.23 -6.42 -0.73
CA ASP A 158 6.05 -5.49 -1.49
C ASP A 158 6.26 -5.99 -2.93
N ILE A 159 5.74 -5.23 -3.89
CA ILE A 159 5.87 -5.53 -5.32
C ILE A 159 6.96 -4.64 -5.89
N SER A 160 8.17 -5.20 -6.01
CA SER A 160 9.33 -4.50 -6.55
C SER A 160 9.32 -4.34 -8.07
N ALA A 161 8.55 -5.17 -8.78
CA ALA A 161 8.30 -5.07 -10.21
C ALA A 161 6.89 -5.63 -10.52
N PRO A 162 6.17 -5.07 -11.51
CA PRO A 162 4.87 -5.58 -11.97
C PRO A 162 4.91 -7.09 -12.21
N VAL A 163 3.95 -7.83 -11.66
CA VAL A 163 3.80 -9.25 -11.97
C VAL A 163 3.18 -9.37 -13.37
N THR A 164 4.03 -9.54 -14.38
CA THR A 164 3.64 -9.73 -15.80
C THR A 164 2.92 -11.04 -16.03
#